data_AF-A0A316MQL4-F1
#
_entry.id   AF-A0A316MQL4-F1
#
_cell.length_a   1.000
_cell.length_b   1.000
_cell.length_c   1.000
_cell.angle_alpha   90.00
_cell.angle_beta   90.00
_cell.angle_gamma   90.00
#
_symmetry.space_group_name_H-M   'P 1'
#
loop_
_entity.id
_entity.type
_entity.pdbx_description
1 polymer ?
#
loop_
_entity_poly.entity_id
_entity_poly.type
_entity_poly.pdbx_seq_one_letter_code
_entity_poly.pdbx_strand_id
1 'polypeptide(L)' 'MTGYTIFRLVCLTALWLILCYLMIAGRGFTAWTLFIIVVSGGVVFIPLYKKYINDGNGKRKK' A
#
# COMPACT_ATOMS: atom_id res chain seq x y z
N MET A 1 -18.65 -5.25 6.65
CA MET A 1 -18.85 -4.18 5.65
C MET A 1 -17.49 -3.53 5.34
N THR A 2 -16.60 -4.25 4.63
CA THR A 2 -15.16 -3.91 4.65
C THR A 2 -14.48 -3.93 3.27
N GLY A 3 -15.16 -4.44 2.23
CA GLY A 3 -14.61 -4.46 0.87
C GLY A 3 -14.28 -3.07 0.32
N TYR A 4 -15.06 -2.05 0.68
CA TYR A 4 -14.84 -0.67 0.25
C TYR A 4 -13.53 -0.07 0.79
N THR A 5 -13.12 -0.45 2.00
CA THR A 5 -11.88 0.03 2.62
C THR A 5 -10.66 -0.55 1.90
N ILE A 6 -10.72 -1.82 1.47
CA ILE A 6 -9.63 -2.48 0.73
C ILE A 6 -9.45 -1.82 -0.63
N PHE A 7 -10.56 -1.58 -1.34
CA PHE A 7 -10.53 -0.92 -2.64
C PHE A 7 -9.98 0.50 -2.53
N ARG A 8 -10.39 1.26 -1.50
CA ARG A 8 -9.91 2.62 -1.24
C ARG A 8 -8.43 2.65 -0.88
N LEU A 9 -7.93 1.66 -0.13
CA LEU A 9 -6.51 1.53 0.19
C LEU A 9 -5.68 1.19 -1.05
N VAL A 10 -6.08 0.16 -1.81
CA VAL A 10 -5.42 -0.20 -3.08
C VAL A 10 -5.40 0.97 -4.06
N CYS A 11 -6.51 1.69 -4.16
CA CYS A 11 -6.61 2.88 -4.99
C CYS A 11 -5.63 3.98 -4.51
N LEU A 12 -5.52 4.21 -3.20
CA LEU A 12 -4.54 5.14 -2.64
C LEU A 12 -3.10 4.72 -2.94
N THR A 13 -2.77 3.43 -2.78
CA THR A 13 -1.42 2.92 -3.02
C THR A 13 -1.02 3.02 -4.50
N ALA A 14 -1.96 2.70 -5.41
CA ALA A 14 -1.74 2.81 -6.84
C ALA A 14 -1.54 4.26 -7.27
N LEU A 15 -2.42 5.17 -6.82
CA LEU A 15 -2.31 6.60 -7.09
C LEU A 15 -0.99 7.16 -6.55
N TRP A 16 -0.60 6.73 -5.36
CA TRP A 16 0.66 7.14 -4.74
C TRP A 16 1.88 6.66 -5.55
N LEU A 17 1.92 5.39 -5.96
CA LEU A 17 3.02 4.89 -6.81
C LEU A 17 3.17 5.72 -8.09
N ILE A 18 2.06 6.07 -8.74
CA ILE A 18 2.04 6.92 -9.93
C ILE A 18 2.63 8.31 -9.61
N LEU A 19 2.21 8.92 -8.50
CA LEU A 19 2.68 10.23 -8.09
C LEU A 19 4.18 10.23 -7.72
N CYS A 20 4.64 9.20 -7.00
CA CYS A 20 6.05 9.00 -6.70
C CYS A 20 6.86 8.79 -7.98
N TYR A 21 6.36 8.00 -8.93
CA TYR A 21 7.02 7.77 -10.21
C TYR A 21 7.18 9.06 -11.02
N LEU A 22 6.12 9.85 -11.15
CA LEU A 22 6.15 11.17 -11.78
C LEU A 22 7.10 12.14 -11.06
N MET A 23 7.07 12.15 -9.74
CA MET A 23 7.94 13.03 -8.94
C MET A 23 9.42 12.65 -9.09
N ILE A 24 9.72 11.35 -9.12
CA ILE A 24 11.09 10.84 -9.32
C ILE A 24 11.60 11.15 -10.72
N ALA A 25 10.76 10.97 -11.74
CA ALA A 25 11.09 11.32 -13.12
C ALA A 25 11.42 12.82 -13.27
N GLY A 26 10.80 13.68 -12.46
CA GLY A 26 11.06 15.13 -12.45
C GLY A 26 12.19 15.62 -11.54
N ARG A 27 12.45 14.98 -10.39
CA ARG A 27 13.42 15.47 -9.37
C ARG A 27 14.77 14.75 -9.32
N GLY A 28 14.95 13.67 -10.07
CA GLY A 28 16.19 12.90 -10.07
C GLY A 28 16.29 11.91 -8.89
N PHE A 29 16.83 10.73 -9.16
CA PHE A 29 16.95 9.61 -8.22
C PHE A 29 17.96 9.92 -7.11
N THR A 30 17.50 10.52 -6.01
CA THR A 30 18.28 10.60 -4.76
C THR A 30 18.05 9.32 -3.95
N ALA A 31 19.12 8.69 -3.46
CA ALA A 31 19.05 7.48 -2.63
C ALA A 31 18.10 7.63 -1.41
N TRP A 32 18.02 8.84 -0.85
CA TRP A 32 17.08 9.24 0.19
C TRP A 32 15.60 9.09 -0.22
N THR A 33 15.25 9.51 -1.44
CA THR A 33 13.90 9.36 -2.00
C THR A 33 13.51 7.90 -2.12
N LEU A 34 14.43 7.05 -2.58
CA LEU A 34 14.18 5.61 -2.68
C LEU A 34 13.88 5.01 -1.30
N PHE A 35 14.67 5.38 -0.29
CA PHE A 35 14.49 4.91 1.09
C PHE A 35 13.10 5.28 1.64
N ILE A 36 12.69 6.53 1.45
CA ILE A 36 11.37 7.01 1.87
C ILE A 36 10.26 6.24 1.15
N ILE A 37 10.38 6.00 -0.15
CA ILE A 37 9.37 5.27 -0.93
C ILE A 37 9.22 3.84 -0.44
N VAL A 38 10.33 3.15 -0.17
CA VAL A 38 10.32 1.77 0.34
C VAL A 38 9.65 1.71 1.71
N VAL A 39 10.02 2.63 2.62
CA VAL A 39 9.42 2.73 3.95
C VAL A 39 7.92 3.05 3.85
N SER A 40 7.55 4.01 3.00
CA SER A 40 6.16 4.37 2.73
C SER A 40 5.34 3.20 2.20
N GLY A 41 5.86 2.50 1.19
CA GLY A 41 5.21 1.34 0.60
C GLY A 41 5.03 0.23 1.62
N GLY A 42 6.05 -0.02 2.45
CA GLY A 42 6.01 -0.99 3.53
C GLY A 42 4.94 -0.66 4.60
N VAL A 43 4.87 0.58 5.05
CA VAL A 43 3.89 1.03 6.07
C VAL A 43 2.45 0.83 5.61
N VAL A 44 2.15 1.02 4.32
CA VAL A 44 0.81 0.77 3.76
C VAL A 44 0.51 -0.73 3.66
N PHE A 45 1.53 -1.55 3.46
CA PHE A 45 1.40 -2.99 3.34
C PHE A 45 1.03 -3.65 4.68
N ILE A 46 1.51 -3.13 5.81
CA ILE A 46 1.23 -3.65 7.17
C ILE A 46 -0.27 -3.73 7.51
N PRO A 47 -1.07 -2.64 7.43
CA PRO A 47 -2.50 -2.69 7.71
C PRO A 47 -3.26 -3.55 6.69
N LEU A 48 -2.76 -3.68 5.45
CA LEU A 48 -3.33 -4.54 4.41
C LEU A 48 -3.14 -6.03 4.72
N TYR A 49 -1.92 -6.44 5.08
CA TYR A 49 -1.60 -7.83 5.41
C TYR A 49 -2.33 -8.32 6.66
N LYS A 50 -2.33 -7.52 7.74
CA LYS A 50 -2.97 -7.89 9.01
C LYS A 50 -4.48 -8.06 8.87
N LYS A 51 -5.08 -7.40 7.89
CA LYS A 51 -6.52 -7.47 7.60
C LYS A 51 -6.88 -8.68 6.73
N TYR A 52 -6.02 -9.05 5.78
CA TYR A 52 -6.18 -10.28 4.98
C TYR A 52 -6.09 -11.54 5.84
N ILE A 53 -5.18 -11.56 6.83
CA ILE A 53 -5.03 -12.69 7.76
C ILE A 53 -6.25 -12.90 8.67
N ASN A 54 -7.00 -11.82 8.96
CA ASN A 54 -8.23 -11.92 9.76
C ASN A 54 -9.44 -12.39 8.93
N ASP A 55 -9.52 -12.03 7.64
CA ASP A 55 -10.61 -12.49 6.77
C ASP A 55 -10.42 -13.98 6.37
N GLY A 56 -9.16 -14.43 6.22
CA GLY A 56 -8.82 -15.83 5.94
C GLY A 56 -9.08 -16.80 7.10
N ASN A 57 -9.22 -16.33 8.34
CA ASN A 57 -9.53 -17.20 9.50
C ASN A 57 -11.03 -17.32 9.80
N GLY A 58 -11.91 -16.62 9.06
CA GLY A 58 -13.37 -16.64 9.25
C GLY A 58 -14.12 -17.71 8.45
N LYS A 59 -13.42 -18.57 7.70
CA LYS A 59 -14.03 -19.60 6.83
C LYS A 59 -13.70 -21.04 7.25
N ARG A 60 -13.41 -21.30 8.54
CA ARG A 60 -13.54 -22.65 9.10
C ARG A 60 -14.81 -22.74 9.94
N LYS A 61 -15.84 -23.35 9.33
CA LYS A 61 -17.04 -23.96 9.93
C LYS A 61 -17.80 -23.11 10.96
N LYS A 62 -18.97 -22.59 10.56
CA LYS A 62 -20.26 -23.29 10.73
C LYS A 62 -21.35 -22.56 9.94
#